data_AF-A0A9P1NI83-F1
#
_entry.id   AF-A0A9P1NI83-F1
#
_cell.length_a   1.000
_cell.length_b   1.000
_cell.length_c   1.000
_cell.angle_alpha   90.00
_cell.angle_beta   90.00
_cell.angle_gamma   90.00
#
_symmetry.space_group_name_H-M   'P 1'
#
loop_
_entity.id
_entity.type
_entity.pdbx_description
1 polymer ?
#
loop_
_entity_poly.entity_id
_entity_poly.type
_entity_poly.pdbx_seq_one_letter_code
_entity_poly.pdbx_strand_id
1 'polypeptide(L)'
;MIEQIQQKPSTSGREIRNFKVTDSGRAEFEKLMIKYGTKSEYVNLQFYGALLFADEFDKNKLLDLIQSQIDQAKTRIELLDEYLAITQEIPGTINYFRRMNENSRSHHLVNLEWFEKLKAEIE
;
A
#
# COMPACT_ATOMS: atom_id res chain seq x y z
N MET A 1 -6.64 10.62 -23.35
CA MET A 1 -6.85 9.78 -22.16
C MET A 1 -8.08 10.23 -21.39
N ILE A 2 -8.22 11.53 -21.10
CA ILE A 2 -9.48 12.13 -20.63
C ILE A 2 -9.82 13.33 -21.51
N GLU A 3 -11.09 13.69 -21.60
CA GLU A 3 -11.55 14.90 -22.28
C GLU A 3 -12.50 15.69 -21.39
N GLN A 4 -12.42 17.02 -21.47
CA GLN A 4 -13.32 17.89 -20.73
C GLN A 4 -14.71 17.80 -21.36
N ILE A 5 -15.71 17.56 -20.52
CA ILE A 5 -17.11 17.61 -20.91
C ILE A 5 -17.44 19.08 -21.19
N GLN A 6 -17.85 19.39 -22.42
CA GLN A 6 -18.35 20.73 -22.73
C GLN A 6 -19.63 20.96 -21.92
N GLN A 7 -19.58 21.93 -21.01
CA GLN A 7 -20.71 22.33 -20.19
C GLN A 7 -21.15 23.74 -20.54
N LYS A 8 -22.47 23.97 -20.49
CA LYS A 8 -23.01 25.32 -20.52
C LYS A 8 -22.55 26.07 -19.25
N PRO A 9 -22.35 27.39 -19.33
CA PRO A 9 -21.91 28.18 -18.18
C PRO A 9 -22.80 27.94 -16.95
N SER A 10 -22.18 27.61 -15.82
CA SER A 10 -22.89 27.43 -14.55
C SER A 10 -23.35 28.79 -14.00
N THR A 11 -24.59 28.85 -13.53
CA THR A 11 -25.18 30.06 -12.91
C THR A 11 -24.61 30.39 -11.54
N SER A 12 -23.81 29.51 -10.93
CA SER A 12 -23.34 29.63 -9.54
C SER A 12 -22.02 30.40 -9.36
N GLY A 13 -21.48 31.03 -10.41
CA GLY A 13 -20.22 31.82 -10.36
C GLY A 13 -18.93 31.04 -10.08
N ARG A 14 -19.04 29.76 -9.69
CA ARG A 14 -17.90 28.84 -9.46
C ARG A 14 -17.59 28.08 -10.74
N GLU A 15 -16.36 28.19 -11.24
CA GLU A 15 -15.92 27.41 -12.39
C GLU A 15 -15.82 25.92 -12.02
N ILE A 16 -16.52 25.06 -12.75
CA ILE A 16 -16.45 23.60 -12.61
C ILE A 16 -16.01 23.03 -13.95
N ARG A 17 -14.93 22.23 -13.95
CA ARG A 17 -14.45 21.50 -15.13
C ARG A 17 -14.68 20.01 -14.92
N ASN A 18 -15.62 19.45 -15.66
CA ASN A 18 -15.93 18.03 -15.62
C ASN A 18 -15.19 17.29 -16.73
N PHE A 19 -14.73 16.07 -16.46
CA PHE A 19 -13.96 15.26 -17.41
C PHE A 19 -14.59 13.87 -17.55
N LYS A 20 -14.40 13.24 -18.71
CA LYS A 20 -14.69 11.82 -18.92
C LYS A 20 -13.51 11.10 -19.55
N VAL A 21 -13.41 9.79 -19.31
CA VAL A 21 -12.39 8.93 -19.93
C VAL A 21 -12.75 8.72 -21.40
N THR A 22 -11.80 8.96 -22.30
CA THR A 22 -11.96 8.72 -23.74
C THR A 22 -11.81 7.23 -24.06
N ASP A 23 -12.23 6.78 -25.24
CA ASP A 23 -12.02 5.38 -25.67
C ASP A 23 -10.54 5.01 -25.69
N SER A 24 -9.69 5.92 -26.19
CA SER A 24 -8.22 5.79 -26.10
C SER A 24 -7.72 5.73 -24.65
N GLY A 25 -8.40 6.39 -23.71
CA GLY A 25 -8.10 6.30 -22.28
C GLY A 25 -8.48 4.95 -21.68
N ARG A 26 -9.61 4.37 -22.08
CA ARG A 26 -10.03 3.02 -21.67
C ARG A 26 -9.08 1.96 -22.20
N ALA A 27 -8.69 2.05 -23.47
CA ALA A 27 -7.72 1.13 -24.07
C ALA A 27 -6.36 1.18 -23.35
N GLU A 28 -5.86 2.37 -23.02
CA GLU A 28 -4.61 2.48 -22.25
C GLU A 28 -4.80 1.96 -20.81
N PHE A 29 -5.94 2.21 -20.18
CA PHE A 29 -6.24 1.64 -18.86
C PHE A 29 -6.18 0.11 -18.88
N GLU A 30 -6.83 -0.56 -19.83
CA GLU A 30 -6.80 -2.02 -19.96
C GLU A 30 -5.38 -2.55 -20.15
N LYS A 31 -4.60 -1.91 -21.02
CA LYS A 31 -3.19 -2.26 -21.24
C LYS A 31 -2.37 -2.12 -19.95
N LEU A 32 -2.60 -1.07 -19.16
CA LEU A 32 -1.91 -0.87 -17.87
C LEU A 32 -2.35 -1.92 -16.84
N MET A 33 -3.64 -2.26 -16.78
CA MET A 33 -4.16 -3.30 -15.89
C MET A 33 -3.47 -4.64 -16.15
N ILE A 34 -3.32 -5.04 -17.42
CA ILE A 34 -2.58 -6.26 -17.78
C ILE A 34 -1.11 -6.11 -17.40
N LYS A 35 -0.45 -5.01 -17.83
CA LYS A 35 0.98 -4.80 -17.61
C LYS A 35 1.39 -4.86 -16.14
N TYR A 36 0.61 -4.27 -15.24
CA TYR A 36 0.95 -4.22 -13.82
C TYR A 36 0.33 -5.36 -13.02
N GLY A 37 -0.84 -5.89 -13.41
CA GLY A 37 -1.47 -7.02 -12.75
C GLY A 37 -0.69 -8.33 -12.90
N THR A 38 0.18 -8.44 -13.91
CA THR A 38 1.03 -9.63 -14.13
C THR A 38 2.45 -9.50 -13.58
N LYS A 39 2.79 -8.36 -12.96
CA LYS A 39 4.14 -8.17 -12.41
C LYS A 39 4.24 -8.81 -11.04
N SER A 40 5.21 -9.71 -10.89
CA SER A 40 5.66 -10.26 -9.60
C SER A 40 7.04 -9.70 -9.26
N GLU A 41 7.20 -8.38 -9.27
CA GLU A 41 8.47 -7.76 -8.91
C GLU A 41 8.76 -7.98 -7.43
N TYR A 42 10.03 -8.22 -7.11
CA TYR A 42 10.49 -8.43 -5.74
C TYR A 42 10.27 -7.15 -4.94
N VAL A 43 9.51 -7.22 -3.84
CA VAL A 43 9.36 -6.09 -2.93
C VAL A 43 10.69 -5.91 -2.20
N ASN A 44 11.46 -4.90 -2.60
CA ASN A 44 12.71 -4.56 -1.94
C ASN A 44 12.40 -3.92 -0.57
N LEU A 45 12.44 -4.72 0.49
CA LEU A 45 12.53 -4.20 1.85
C LEU A 45 13.88 -3.52 2.00
N GLN A 46 13.89 -2.18 1.99
CA GLN A 46 15.11 -1.37 2.13
C GLN A 46 15.94 -1.77 3.36
N PHE A 47 15.29 -2.29 4.41
CA PHE A 47 15.93 -2.89 5.59
C PHE A 47 17.00 -3.93 5.25
N TYR A 48 16.81 -4.73 4.19
CA TYR A 48 17.79 -5.75 3.78
C TYR A 48 19.15 -5.17 3.39
N GLY A 49 19.20 -3.90 2.96
CA GLY A 49 20.46 -3.20 2.76
C GLY A 49 21.25 -3.03 4.06
N ALA A 50 20.58 -2.69 5.16
CA ALA A 50 21.22 -2.61 6.48
C ALA A 50 21.62 -4.00 6.99
N LEU A 51 20.74 -4.99 6.81
CA LEU A 51 21.00 -6.36 7.25
C LEU A 51 22.20 -7.01 6.53
N LEU A 52 22.42 -6.69 5.24
CA LEU A 52 23.55 -7.20 4.47
C LEU A 52 24.92 -6.84 5.09
N PHE A 53 24.99 -5.73 5.83
CA PHE A 53 26.21 -5.24 6.49
C PHE A 53 26.10 -5.30 8.01
N ALA A 54 25.24 -6.17 8.55
CA ALA A 54 25.00 -6.25 9.99
C ALA A 54 26.28 -6.52 10.80
N ASP A 55 27.19 -7.35 10.28
CA ASP A 55 28.46 -7.67 10.94
C ASP A 55 29.42 -6.46 11.05
N GLU A 56 29.27 -5.48 10.16
CA GLU A 56 30.08 -4.26 10.12
C GLU A 56 29.39 -3.08 10.83
N PHE A 57 28.14 -3.25 11.25
CA PHE A 57 27.33 -2.19 11.85
C PHE A 57 27.30 -2.32 13.38
N ASP A 58 27.09 -1.20 14.06
CA ASP A 58 26.99 -1.20 15.52
C ASP A 58 25.76 -2.01 15.97
N LYS A 59 25.98 -3.03 16.82
CA LYS A 59 24.91 -3.94 17.31
C LYS A 59 23.74 -3.16 17.95
N ASN A 60 24.01 -2.15 18.76
CA ASN A 60 22.95 -1.41 19.45
C ASN A 60 22.13 -0.60 18.45
N LYS A 61 22.78 0.06 17.49
CA LYS A 61 22.09 0.75 16.40
C LYS A 61 21.29 -0.20 15.50
N LEU A 62 21.77 -1.43 15.29
CA LEU A 62 21.02 -2.45 14.55
C LEU A 62 19.73 -2.82 15.30
N LEU A 63 19.82 -3.05 16.61
CA LEU A 63 18.68 -3.35 17.47
C LEU A 63 17.67 -2.19 17.49
N ASP A 64 18.13 -0.94 17.55
CA ASP A 64 17.27 0.25 17.47
C ASP A 64 16.54 0.32 16.11
N LEU A 65 17.25 0.00 15.02
CA LEU A 65 16.67 -0.02 13.67
C LEU A 65 15.60 -1.10 13.55
N ILE A 66 15.87 -2.31 14.05
CA ILE A 66 14.89 -3.40 14.08
C ILE A 66 13.68 -3.01 14.93
N GLN A 67 13.89 -2.41 16.11
CA GLN A 67 12.80 -1.92 16.95
C GLN A 67 11.94 -0.88 16.22
N SER A 68 12.57 0.05 15.48
CA SER A 68 11.82 1.01 14.65
C SER A 68 10.97 0.33 13.59
N GLN A 69 11.44 -0.76 12.97
CA GLN A 69 10.64 -1.54 12.02
C GLN A 69 9.45 -2.24 12.69
N ILE A 70 9.65 -2.79 13.89
CA ILE A 70 8.59 -3.39 14.71
C ILE A 70 7.51 -2.36 15.03
N ASP A 71 7.90 -1.17 15.50
CA ASP A 71 6.96 -0.11 15.88
C ASP A 71 6.16 0.40 14.67
N GLN A 72 6.82 0.56 13.52
CA GLN A 72 6.18 0.92 12.26
C GLN A 72 5.20 -0.16 11.79
N ALA A 73 5.56 -1.45 11.89
CA ALA A 73 4.67 -2.55 11.53
C ALA A 73 3.44 -2.60 12.44
N LYS A 74 3.60 -2.43 13.77
CA LYS A 74 2.49 -2.37 14.73
C LYS A 74 1.54 -1.22 14.43
N THR A 75 2.07 0.00 14.25
CA THR A 75 1.28 1.19 13.89
C THR A 75 0.48 0.94 12.60
N ARG A 76 1.11 0.30 11.61
CA ARG A 76 0.46 0.02 10.32
C ARG A 76 -0.65 -1.03 10.45
N ILE A 77 -0.45 -2.06 11.27
CA ILE A 77 -1.46 -3.08 11.56
C ILE A 77 -2.67 -2.45 12.28
N GLU A 78 -2.43 -1.59 13.27
CA GLU A 78 -3.50 -0.91 14.02
C GLU A 78 -4.40 -0.08 13.09
N LEU A 79 -3.81 0.75 12.22
CA LEU A 79 -4.56 1.54 11.24
C LEU A 79 -5.38 0.67 10.26
N LEU A 80 -4.83 -0.47 9.87
CA LEU A 80 -5.54 -1.42 9.00
C LEU A 80 -6.67 -2.11 9.75
N ASP A 81 -6.48 -2.47 11.01
CA ASP A 81 -7.51 -3.06 11.87
C ASP A 81 -8.67 -2.10 12.11
N GLU A 82 -8.39 -0.82 12.38
CA GLU A 82 -9.42 0.22 12.49
C GLU A 82 -10.26 0.32 11.20
N TYR A 83 -9.59 0.41 10.04
CA TYR A 83 -10.27 0.46 8.74
C TYR A 83 -11.11 -0.80 8.47
N LEU A 84 -10.58 -1.98 8.77
CA LEU A 84 -11.28 -3.25 8.54
C LEU A 84 -12.43 -3.48 9.52
N ALA A 85 -12.40 -2.88 10.71
CA ALA A 85 -13.49 -2.95 11.68
C ALA A 85 -14.70 -2.09 11.26
N ILE A 86 -14.47 -0.92 10.64
CA ILE A 86 -15.54 0.00 10.26
C ILE A 86 -16.09 -0.23 8.84
N THR A 87 -15.40 -1.04 8.03
CA THR A 87 -15.86 -1.36 6.67
C THR A 87 -16.59 -2.69 6.63
N GLN A 88 -17.77 -2.70 6.03
CA GLN A 88 -18.57 -3.92 5.82
C GLN A 88 -18.70 -4.21 4.32
N GLU A 89 -18.59 -5.49 3.95
CA GLU A 89 -18.96 -5.92 2.60
C GLU A 89 -20.48 -5.98 2.49
N ILE A 90 -21.02 -5.41 1.40
CA ILE A 90 -22.44 -5.57 1.08
C ILE A 90 -22.62 -6.99 0.53
N PRO A 91 -23.58 -7.77 1.02
CA PRO A 91 -23.83 -9.13 0.54
C PRO A 91 -23.96 -9.18 -0.98
N GLY A 92 -23.25 -10.12 -1.61
CA GLY A 92 -23.25 -10.31 -3.07
C GLY A 92 -22.31 -9.37 -3.84
N THR A 93 -21.50 -8.54 -3.16
CA THR A 93 -20.49 -7.68 -3.79
C THR A 93 -19.10 -7.94 -3.19
N ILE A 94 -18.05 -7.65 -3.96
CA ILE A 94 -16.67 -7.71 -3.49
C ILE A 94 -16.15 -6.28 -3.30
N ASN A 95 -15.66 -5.97 -2.11
CA ASN A 95 -14.94 -4.72 -1.88
C ASN A 95 -13.44 -4.95 -2.12
N TYR A 96 -12.99 -4.75 -3.36
CA TYR A 96 -11.58 -4.98 -3.73
C TYR A 96 -10.59 -4.13 -2.93
N PHE A 97 -10.98 -2.92 -2.53
CA PHE A 97 -10.11 -2.08 -1.69
C PHE A 97 -9.99 -2.67 -0.27
N ARG A 98 -11.05 -3.23 0.27
CA ARG A 98 -10.98 -4.01 1.52
C ARG A 98 -10.06 -5.22 1.37
N ARG A 99 -10.20 -6.02 0.29
CA ARG A 99 -9.32 -7.18 0.02
C ARG A 99 -7.85 -6.80 -0.05
N MET A 100 -7.55 -5.66 -0.67
CA MET A 100 -6.18 -5.12 -0.70
C MET A 100 -5.65 -4.80 0.69
N ASN A 101 -6.47 -4.21 1.57
CA ASN A 101 -6.09 -3.90 2.94
C ASN A 101 -5.96 -5.16 3.83
N GLU A 102 -6.80 -6.18 3.63
CA GLU A 102 -6.67 -7.49 4.27
C GLU A 102 -5.31 -8.15 3.91
N ASN A 103 -4.93 -8.09 2.64
CA ASN A 103 -3.63 -8.60 2.19
C ASN A 103 -2.47 -7.75 2.74
N SER A 104 -2.58 -6.42 2.70
CA SER A 104 -1.58 -5.52 3.28
C SER A 104 -1.35 -5.82 4.75
N ARG A 105 -2.42 -6.06 5.53
CA ARG A 105 -2.34 -6.42 6.94
C ARG A 105 -1.58 -7.73 7.13
N SER A 106 -1.90 -8.74 6.32
CA SER A 106 -1.25 -10.05 6.36
C SER A 106 0.27 -9.93 6.11
N HIS A 107 0.70 -9.10 5.16
CA HIS A 107 2.12 -8.82 4.95
C HIS A 107 2.79 -8.16 6.16
N HIS A 108 2.15 -7.18 6.79
CA HIS A 108 2.73 -6.54 7.98
C HIS A 108 2.83 -7.49 9.18
N LEU A 109 1.90 -8.43 9.34
CA LEU A 109 1.97 -9.45 10.39
C LEU A 109 3.16 -10.38 10.21
N VAL A 110 3.40 -10.84 8.97
CA VAL A 110 4.58 -11.67 8.66
C VAL A 110 5.87 -10.90 8.92
N ASN A 111 5.93 -9.62 8.51
CA ASN A 111 7.10 -8.79 8.78
C ASN A 111 7.31 -8.57 10.28
N LEU A 112 6.25 -8.33 11.04
CA LEU A 112 6.31 -8.14 12.49
C LEU A 112 6.91 -9.37 13.16
N GLU A 113 6.38 -10.55 12.87
CA GLU A 113 6.90 -11.82 13.41
C GLU A 113 8.37 -12.02 13.06
N TRP A 114 8.75 -11.71 11.82
CA TRP A 114 10.13 -11.83 11.38
C TRP A 114 11.08 -10.87 12.11
N PHE A 115 10.71 -9.60 12.27
CA PHE A 115 11.52 -8.63 12.99
C PHE A 115 11.64 -8.95 14.48
N GLU A 116 10.56 -9.42 15.12
CA GLU A 116 10.58 -9.82 16.53
C GLU A 116 11.51 -11.03 16.75
N LYS A 117 11.49 -12.03 15.86
CA LYS A 117 12.44 -13.15 15.89
C LYS A 117 13.88 -12.70 15.67
N LEU A 118 14.12 -11.90 14.64
CA LEU A 118 15.46 -11.39 14.32
C LEU A 118 16.05 -10.60 15.49
N LYS A 119 15.24 -9.76 16.15
CA LYS A 119 15.68 -9.01 17.33
C LYS A 119 16.12 -9.95 18.47
N ALA A 120 15.31 -10.97 18.76
CA ALA A 120 15.59 -11.95 19.81
C ALA A 120 16.83 -12.81 19.52
N GLU A 121 17.15 -13.06 18.25
CA GLU A 121 18.37 -13.78 17.85
C GLU A 121 19.65 -12.94 18.03
N ILE A 122 19.53 -11.61 17.91
CA ILE A 122 20.67 -10.68 18.03
C ILE A 122 20.93 -10.29 19.49
N GLU A 123 19.90 -10.19 20.32
CA GLU A 123 20.01 -9.80 21.75
C GLU A 123 20.92 -10.72 22.56
#